data_AF-A0A1G0Z7H1-F1
#
_entry.id   AF-A0A1G0Z7H1-F1
#
_cell.length_a   1.000
_cell.length_b   1.000
_cell.length_c   1.000
_cell.angle_alpha   90.00
_cell.angle_beta   90.00
_cell.angle_gamma   90.00
#
_symmetry.space_group_name_H-M   'P 1'
#
loop_
_entity.id
_entity.type
_entity.pdbx_description
1 polymer ?
#
loop_
_entity_poly.entity_id
_entity_poly.type
_entity_poly.pdbx_seq_one_letter_code
_entity_poly.pdbx_strand_id
1 'polypeptide(L)'
;MIKIIKFSVDDVLFDSEAVSDAVNKACSRNPPAKVAGLCQVGETLMIPLEEVKEDLGLNYVIAPFPAVNDDEFAGEIKSRYYAGFSTIGVFSVADKKWALYSKENKSA
;
A
#
# COMPACT_ATOMS: atom_id res chain seq x y z
N MET A 1 10.65 -16.10 0.15
CA MET A 1 9.44 -16.58 0.87
C MET A 1 8.33 -15.54 0.74
N ILE A 2 7.05 -15.92 0.88
CA ILE A 2 5.93 -14.97 0.98
C ILE A 2 5.42 -14.96 2.43
N LYS A 3 5.31 -13.77 3.02
CA LYS A 3 4.69 -13.54 4.32
C LYS A 3 3.44 -12.69 4.13
N ILE A 4 2.37 -12.94 4.89
CA ILE A 4 1.17 -12.11 4.85
C ILE A 4 1.07 -11.35 6.18
N ILE A 5 0.97 -10.02 6.11
CA ILE A 5 0.57 -9.20 7.26
C ILE A 5 -0.89 -8.79 7.11
N LYS A 6 -1.57 -8.60 8.24
CA LYS A 6 -3.00 -8.34 8.30
C LYS A 6 -3.28 -7.11 9.16
N PHE A 7 -4.25 -6.31 8.75
CA PHE A 7 -4.75 -5.16 9.47
C PHE A 7 -6.28 -5.17 9.46
N SER A 8 -6.90 -4.60 10.48
CA SER A 8 -8.31 -4.24 10.38
C SER A 8 -8.45 -3.06 9.41
N VAL A 9 -9.54 -3.04 8.65
CA VAL A 9 -9.93 -1.88 7.85
C VAL A 9 -10.20 -0.66 8.75
N ASP A 10 -10.68 -0.87 9.97
CA ASP A 10 -10.86 0.19 10.97
C ASP A 10 -9.53 0.81 11.43
N ASP A 11 -8.43 0.03 11.48
CA ASP A 11 -7.11 0.55 11.83
C ASP A 11 -6.66 1.60 10.80
N VAL A 12 -6.99 1.38 9.52
CA VAL A 12 -6.70 2.33 8.44
C VAL A 12 -7.52 3.61 8.59
N LEU A 13 -8.79 3.49 8.99
CA LEU A 13 -9.65 4.65 9.21
C LEU A 13 -9.18 5.48 10.41
N PHE A 14 -8.71 4.81 11.46
CA PHE A 14 -8.24 5.44 12.68
C PHE A 14 -6.88 6.11 12.49
N ASP A 15 -5.91 5.39 11.91
CA ASP A 15 -4.55 5.89 11.72
C ASP A 15 -3.85 5.18 10.54
N SER A 16 -4.10 5.70 9.32
CA SER A 16 -3.46 5.18 8.11
C SER A 16 -1.93 5.35 8.08
N GLU A 17 -1.40 6.32 8.83
CA GLU A 17 0.05 6.57 8.90
C GLU A 17 0.72 5.46 9.71
N ALA A 18 0.16 5.09 10.88
CA ALA A 18 0.64 3.97 11.67
C ALA A 18 0.58 2.63 10.91
N VAL A 19 -0.47 2.40 10.10
CA VAL A 19 -0.54 1.20 9.25
C VAL A 19 0.53 1.24 8.16
N SER A 20 0.76 2.40 7.53
CA SER A 20 1.84 2.58 6.54
C SER A 20 3.21 2.29 7.15
N ASP A 21 3.49 2.83 8.33
CA ASP A 21 4.73 2.58 9.08
C ASP A 21 4.90 1.11 9.44
N ALA A 22 3.81 0.43 9.83
CA ALA A 22 3.83 -0.99 10.12
C ALA A 22 4.18 -1.83 8.88
N VAL A 23 3.68 -1.45 7.69
CA VAL A 23 4.05 -2.07 6.41
C VAL A 23 5.53 -1.82 6.10
N ASN A 24 6.00 -0.57 6.17
CA ASN A 24 7.40 -0.22 5.92
C ASN A 24 8.35 -0.97 6.86
N LYS A 25 8.04 -1.02 8.15
CA LYS A 25 8.80 -1.76 9.16
C LYS A 25 8.78 -3.28 8.93
N ALA A 26 7.74 -3.82 8.30
CA ALA A 26 7.70 -5.23 7.93
C ALA A 26 8.60 -5.52 6.72
N CYS A 27 8.69 -4.59 5.77
CA CYS A 27 9.53 -4.66 4.58
C CYS A 27 11.02 -4.45 4.87
N SER A 28 11.37 -3.61 5.85
CA SER A 28 12.76 -3.28 6.21
C SER A 28 13.45 -4.31 7.12
N ARG A 29 12.87 -5.50 7.33
CA ARG A 29 13.47 -6.56 8.17
C ARG A 29 14.60 -7.27 7.42
N ASN A 30 15.29 -8.19 8.09
CA ASN A 30 16.27 -9.08 7.46
C ASN A 30 15.70 -10.51 7.40
N PRO A 31 15.52 -11.13 6.22
CA PRO A 31 15.78 -10.56 4.88
C PRO A 31 14.80 -9.44 4.51
N PRO A 32 15.21 -8.47 3.66
CA PRO A 32 14.33 -7.41 3.18
C PRO A 32 13.19 -7.99 2.36
N ALA A 33 12.05 -7.30 2.34
CA ALA A 33 10.87 -7.70 1.61
C ALA A 33 10.21 -6.51 0.91
N LYS A 34 9.49 -6.78 -0.17
CA LYS A 34 8.63 -5.81 -0.85
C LYS A 34 7.18 -6.22 -0.73
N VAL A 35 6.25 -5.26 -0.76
CA VAL A 35 4.83 -5.56 -0.96
C VAL A 35 4.64 -6.14 -2.36
N ALA A 36 3.99 -7.30 -2.44
CA ALA A 36 3.69 -8.02 -3.68
C ALA A 36 2.26 -7.78 -4.19
N GLY A 37 1.40 -7.17 -3.38
CA GLY A 37 0.02 -6.91 -3.71
C GLY A 37 -0.80 -6.52 -2.50
N LEU A 38 -2.12 -6.52 -2.68
CA LEU A 38 -3.07 -6.17 -1.64
C LEU A 38 -4.37 -6.93 -1.90
N CYS A 39 -4.98 -7.45 -0.84
CA CYS A 39 -6.26 -8.14 -0.89
C CYS A 39 -7.10 -7.74 0.32
N GLN A 40 -8.38 -7.48 0.12
CA GLN A 40 -9.34 -7.26 1.21
C GLN A 40 -10.29 -8.45 1.29
N VAL A 41 -10.47 -8.98 2.49
CA VAL A 41 -11.46 -10.04 2.79
C VAL A 41 -12.32 -9.55 3.95
N GLY A 42 -13.53 -9.10 3.65
CA GLY A 42 -14.40 -8.43 4.62
C GLY A 42 -13.71 -7.20 5.22
N GLU A 43 -13.63 -7.18 6.54
CA GLU A 43 -13.00 -6.12 7.37
C GLU A 43 -11.48 -6.29 7.50
N THR A 44 -10.87 -7.28 6.86
CA THR A 44 -9.44 -7.55 6.97
C THR A 44 -8.70 -7.17 5.70
N LEU A 45 -7.68 -6.32 5.85
CA LEU A 45 -6.71 -6.03 4.80
C LEU A 45 -5.54 -7.01 4.92
N MET A 46 -5.22 -7.71 3.83
CA MET A 46 -4.10 -8.65 3.73
C MET A 46 -3.07 -8.12 2.73
N ILE A 47 -1.83 -7.97 3.20
CA ILE A 47 -0.72 -7.45 2.41
C ILE A 47 0.35 -8.53 2.30
N PRO A 48 0.46 -9.24 1.16
CA PRO A 48 1.55 -10.17 0.91
C PRO A 48 2.87 -9.40 0.72
N LEU A 49 3.90 -9.88 1.41
CA LEU A 49 5.28 -9.43 1.35
C LEU A 49 6.13 -10.53 0.75
N GLU A 50 6.89 -10.20 -0.29
CA GLU A 50 7.84 -11.10 -0.94
C GLU A 50 9.26 -10.71 -0.53
N GLU A 51 10.02 -11.67 -0.01
CA GLU A 51 11.45 -11.45 0.28
C GLU A 51 12.23 -11.11 -0.98
N VAL A 52 13.13 -10.15 -0.87
CA VAL A 52 14.00 -9.69 -1.94
C VAL A 52 15.47 -9.87 -1.55
N LYS A 53 16.35 -9.87 -2.56
CA LYS A 53 17.79 -10.07 -2.34
C LYS A 53 18.49 -8.82 -1.78
N GLU A 54 17.96 -7.66 -2.09
CA GLU A 54 18.50 -6.35 -1.73
C GLU A 54 17.35 -5.40 -1.36
N ASP A 55 17.64 -4.44 -0.49
CA ASP A 55 16.68 -3.39 -0.15
C ASP A 55 16.42 -2.52 -1.39
N LEU A 56 15.15 -2.40 -1.75
CA LEU A 56 14.70 -1.63 -2.91
C LEU A 56 14.50 -0.14 -2.60
N GLY A 57 14.68 0.29 -1.35
CA GLY A 57 14.48 1.68 -0.96
C GLY A 57 13.04 2.16 -1.18
N LEU A 58 12.07 1.26 -1.07
CA LEU A 58 10.65 1.58 -1.27
C LEU A 58 10.02 2.06 0.03
N ASN A 59 9.23 3.13 -0.09
CA ASN A 59 8.32 3.60 0.94
C ASN A 59 6.88 3.30 0.55
N TYR A 60 6.12 2.72 1.46
CA TYR A 60 4.72 2.33 1.27
C TYR A 60 3.81 3.31 1.99
N VAL A 61 2.75 3.77 1.31
CA VAL A 61 1.82 4.77 1.84
C VAL A 61 0.39 4.32 1.58
N ILE A 62 -0.42 4.29 2.63
CA ILE A 62 -1.87 4.12 2.53
C ILE A 62 -2.51 5.50 2.55
N ALA A 63 -3.33 5.80 1.53
CA ALA A 63 -4.00 7.09 1.42
C ALA A 63 -5.38 6.97 0.74
N PRO A 64 -6.26 7.97 0.92
CA PRO A 64 -7.56 8.01 0.24
C PRO A 64 -7.42 7.98 -1.29
N PHE A 65 -8.36 7.31 -1.95
CA PHE A 65 -8.45 7.16 -3.40
C PHE A 65 -9.81 7.72 -3.88
N PRO A 66 -9.92 8.99 -4.29
CA PRO A 66 -11.22 9.66 -4.43
C PRO A 66 -12.02 9.31 -5.71
N ALA A 67 -11.59 8.35 -6.52
CA ALA A 67 -12.26 8.01 -7.77
C ALA A 67 -13.57 7.23 -7.55
N VAL A 68 -14.61 7.61 -8.30
CA VAL A 68 -15.95 7.00 -8.19
C VAL A 68 -16.38 6.19 -9.43
N ASN A 69 -15.63 6.26 -10.53
CA ASN A 69 -15.88 5.51 -11.77
C ASN A 69 -14.57 5.10 -12.47
N ASP A 70 -14.65 4.24 -13.47
CA ASP A 70 -13.49 3.64 -14.15
C ASP A 70 -12.54 4.68 -14.78
N ASP A 71 -13.09 5.75 -15.37
CA ASP A 71 -12.29 6.82 -15.99
C ASP A 71 -11.50 7.59 -14.92
N GLU A 72 -12.14 7.90 -13.80
CA GLU A 72 -11.48 8.53 -12.65
C GLU A 72 -10.45 7.61 -12.00
N PHE A 73 -10.69 6.29 -11.95
CA PHE A 73 -9.72 5.31 -11.47
C PHE A 73 -8.44 5.38 -12.29
N ALA A 74 -8.57 5.35 -13.62
CA ALA A 74 -7.42 5.47 -14.50
C ALA A 74 -6.73 6.84 -14.37
N GLY A 75 -7.51 7.91 -14.19
CA GLY A 75 -7.02 9.27 -13.96
C GLY A 75 -6.19 9.38 -12.67
N GLU A 76 -6.71 8.87 -11.55
CA GLU A 76 -6.05 8.92 -10.25
C GLU A 76 -4.76 8.10 -10.26
N ILE A 77 -4.77 6.88 -10.82
CA ILE A 77 -3.55 6.04 -10.95
C ILE A 77 -2.47 6.78 -11.75
N LYS A 78 -2.83 7.40 -12.88
CA LYS A 78 -1.88 8.18 -13.70
C LYS A 78 -1.37 9.41 -12.96
N SER A 79 -2.25 10.15 -12.30
CA SER A 79 -1.88 11.34 -11.50
C SER A 79 -0.86 10.98 -10.42
N ARG A 80 -1.10 9.90 -9.68
CA ARG A 80 -0.19 9.40 -8.64
C ARG A 80 1.14 8.93 -9.23
N TYR A 81 1.10 8.26 -10.38
CA TYR A 81 2.31 7.89 -11.11
C TYR A 81 3.16 9.10 -11.47
N TYR A 82 2.57 10.17 -11.99
CA TYR A 82 3.29 11.41 -12.28
C TYR A 82 3.84 12.10 -11.02
N ALA A 83 3.21 11.89 -9.86
CA ALA A 83 3.71 12.33 -8.56
C ALA A 83 4.79 11.40 -7.95
N GLY A 84 5.19 10.34 -8.67
CA GLY A 84 6.23 9.40 -8.24
C GLY A 84 5.74 8.23 -7.40
N PHE A 85 4.44 7.94 -7.41
CA PHE A 85 3.84 6.81 -6.70
C PHE A 85 3.36 5.72 -7.67
N SER A 86 3.68 4.46 -7.40
CA SER A 86 3.07 3.31 -8.05
C SER A 86 1.88 2.82 -7.23
N THR A 87 0.73 2.60 -7.87
CA THR A 87 -0.46 2.05 -7.19
C THR A 87 -0.33 0.53 -7.08
N ILE A 88 -0.36 -0.02 -5.87
CA ILE A 88 -0.29 -1.47 -5.63
C ILE A 88 -1.69 -2.09 -5.67
N GLY A 89 -2.65 -1.44 -5.03
CA GLY A 89 -4.02 -1.92 -4.98
C GLY A 89 -4.95 -0.93 -4.29
N VAL A 90 -6.24 -1.07 -4.58
CA VAL A 90 -7.32 -0.24 -4.05
C VAL A 90 -8.22 -1.13 -3.18
N PHE A 91 -8.68 -0.61 -2.05
CA PHE A 91 -9.58 -1.27 -1.12
C PHE A 91 -10.63 -0.30 -0.59
N SER A 92 -11.61 -0.81 0.16
CA SER A 92 -12.75 -0.03 0.65
C SER A 92 -12.79 0.01 2.17
N VAL A 93 -13.03 1.19 2.73
CA VAL A 93 -13.17 1.46 4.16
C VAL A 93 -14.40 2.35 4.34
N ALA A 94 -15.45 1.86 4.99
CA ALA A 94 -16.70 2.60 5.22
C ALA A 94 -17.21 3.36 3.96
N ASP A 95 -17.39 2.62 2.85
CA ASP A 95 -17.81 3.11 1.52
C ASP A 95 -16.86 4.07 0.81
N LYS A 96 -15.72 4.44 1.42
CA LYS A 96 -14.66 5.21 0.78
C LYS A 96 -13.59 4.31 0.22
N LYS A 97 -13.02 4.69 -0.91
CA LYS A 97 -11.89 3.99 -1.50
C LYS A 97 -10.58 4.53 -0.94
N TRP A 98 -9.66 3.62 -0.71
CA TRP A 98 -8.30 3.85 -0.25
C TRP A 98 -7.35 3.05 -1.11
N ALA A 99 -6.09 3.42 -1.15
CA ALA A 99 -5.09 2.71 -1.92
C ALA A 99 -3.79 2.58 -1.15
N LEU A 100 -3.09 1.49 -1.42
CA LEU A 100 -1.70 1.29 -1.06
C LEU A 100 -0.83 1.70 -2.25
N TYR A 101 0.10 2.59 -1.99
CA TYR A 101 1.08 3.06 -2.96
C TYR A 101 2.48 2.65 -2.53
N SER A 102 3.37 2.48 -3.50
CA SER A 102 4.81 2.49 -3.28
C SER A 102 5.42 3.72 -3.93
N LYS A 103 6.52 4.19 -3.35
CA LYS A 103 7.36 5.26 -3.90
C LYS A 103 8.81 4.92 -3.61
N GLU A 104 9.68 5.15 -4.59
CA GLU A 104 11.12 5.08 -4.33
C GLU A 104 11.55 6.25 -3.45
N ASN A 105 12.25 5.96 -2.36
CA ASN A 105 13.03 6.95 -1.65
C ASN A 105 14.21 7.29 -2.56
N LYS A 106 14.05 8.32 -3.41
CA LYS A 106 15.20 8.89 -4.11
C LYS A 106 16.18 9.37 -3.05
N SER A 107 17.30 8.67 -2.90
CA SER A 107 18.49 9.22 -2.26
C SER A 107 18.83 10.49 -3.02
N ALA A 108 18.64 11.64 -2.38
CA ALA A 108 19.16 12.92 -2.86
C ALA A 108 20.70 12.92 -2.77
#